data_AF-A0A2V6ULE4-F1
#
_entry.id   AF-A0A2V6ULE4-F1
#
_cell.length_a   1.000
_cell.length_b   1.000
_cell.length_c   1.000
_cell.angle_alpha   90.00
_cell.angle_beta   90.00
_cell.angle_gamma   90.00
#
_symmetry.space_group_name_H-M   'P 1'
#
loop_
_entity.id
_entity.type
_entity.pdbx_description
1 polymer ?
#
loop_
_entity_poly.entity_id
_entity_poly.type
_entity_poly.pdbx_seq_one_letter_code
_entity_poly.pdbx_strand_id
1 'polypeptide(L)'
;MKTLKDMLAEARQVVPEEGPEELSRRLRAGEPVALIDVRDPDEYRDGHIEGATNISRGFLEFRIGAAVTDPKTPMVVYCQTGLRSVLAAKALRELG
;
A
#
# COMPACT_ATOMS: atom_id res chain seq x y z
N MET A 1 22.53 13.56 2.59
CA MET A 1 21.62 12.41 2.79
C MET A 1 20.23 12.97 3.04
N LYS A 2 19.19 12.47 2.36
CA LYS A 2 17.80 12.94 2.59
C LYS A 2 17.33 12.50 3.97
N THR A 3 16.56 13.34 4.66
CA THR A 3 15.94 12.96 5.93
C THR A 3 14.64 12.17 5.69
N LEU A 4 14.14 11.47 6.71
CA LEU A 4 12.83 10.82 6.64
C LEU A 4 11.71 11.81 6.28
N LYS A 5 11.79 13.04 6.80
CA LYS A 5 10.84 14.11 6.51
C LYS A 5 10.85 14.47 5.03
N ASP A 6 12.04 14.60 4.43
CA ASP A 6 12.19 14.91 3.01
C ASP A 6 11.62 13.78 2.14
N MET A 7 11.93 12.52 2.49
CA MET A 7 11.43 11.35 1.77
C MET A 7 9.90 11.27 1.79
N LEU A 8 9.28 11.53 2.95
CA LEU A 8 7.82 11.56 3.08
C LEU A 8 7.20 12.70 2.28
N ALA A 9 7.80 13.90 2.30
CA ALA A 9 7.31 15.03 1.54
C ALA A 9 7.32 14.74 0.03
N GLU A 10 8.41 14.17 -0.48
CA GLU A 10 8.52 13.76 -1.89
C GLU A 10 7.50 12.67 -2.25
N ALA A 11 7.31 11.67 -1.39
CA ALA A 11 6.34 10.60 -1.65
C ALA A 11 4.91 11.14 -1.77
N ARG A 12 4.51 12.04 -0.88
CA ARG A 12 3.17 12.65 -0.89
C ARG A 12 2.88 13.53 -2.10
N GLN A 13 3.91 14.01 -2.80
CA GLN A 13 3.71 14.77 -4.04
C GLN A 13 3.29 13.87 -5.21
N VAL A 14 3.62 12.59 -5.18
CA VAL A 14 3.44 11.67 -6.32
C VAL A 14 2.50 10.50 -6.02
N VAL A 15 2.22 10.23 -4.74
CA VAL A 15 1.32 9.18 -4.25
C VAL A 15 0.01 9.82 -3.80
N PRO A 16 -1.12 9.53 -4.46
CA PRO A 16 -2.44 9.86 -3.94
C PRO A 16 -2.69 9.12 -2.63
N GLU A 17 -3.21 9.83 -1.63
CA GLU A 17 -3.63 9.25 -0.35
C GLU A 17 -5.16 9.24 -0.27
N GLU A 18 -5.72 8.19 0.31
CA GLU A 18 -7.14 8.11 0.65
C GLU A 18 -7.32 7.73 2.12
N GLY A 19 -8.41 8.20 2.72
CA GLY A 19 -8.76 7.90 4.10
C GLY A 19 -9.44 6.53 4.26
N PRO A 20 -9.46 5.95 5.47
CA PRO A 20 -10.07 4.65 5.72
C PRO A 20 -11.58 4.63 5.46
N GLU A 21 -12.29 5.74 5.69
CA GLU A 21 -13.73 5.84 5.43
C GLU A 21 -14.06 5.75 3.94
N GLU A 22 -13.26 6.43 3.11
CA GLU A 22 -13.39 6.44 1.65
C GLU A 22 -13.13 5.05 1.07
N LEU A 23 -12.00 4.44 1.45
CA LEU A 23 -11.65 3.08 1.06
C LEU A 23 -12.75 2.09 1.48
N SER A 24 -13.25 2.21 2.72
CA SER A 24 -14.30 1.34 3.23
C SER A 24 -15.60 1.48 2.43
N ARG A 25 -15.94 2.68 1.95
CA ARG A 25 -17.08 2.89 1.05
C ARG A 25 -16.88 2.20 -0.29
N ARG A 26 -15.72 2.37 -0.93
CA ARG A 26 -15.38 1.75 -2.22
C ARG A 26 -15.42 0.23 -2.16
N LEU A 27 -14.84 -0.35 -1.10
CA LEU A 27 -14.87 -1.79 -0.85
C LEU A 27 -16.30 -2.32 -0.68
N ARG A 28 -17.15 -1.62 0.10
CA ARG A 28 -18.57 -1.99 0.25
C ARG A 28 -19.37 -1.86 -1.04
N ALA A 29 -18.98 -0.96 -1.93
CA ALA A 29 -19.57 -0.80 -3.26
C ALA A 29 -19.12 -1.89 -4.26
N GLY A 30 -18.17 -2.76 -3.87
CA GLY A 30 -17.65 -3.83 -4.74
C GLY A 30 -16.68 -3.33 -5.81
N GLU A 31 -16.09 -2.15 -5.62
CA GLU A 31 -15.08 -1.64 -6.56
C GLU A 31 -13.85 -2.56 -6.57
N PRO A 32 -13.34 -2.95 -7.76
CA PRO A 32 -12.17 -3.80 -7.85
C PRO A 32 -10.92 -3.03 -7.44
N VAL A 33 -10.33 -3.43 -6.32
CA VAL A 33 -9.08 -2.85 -5.80
C VAL A 33 -8.22 -3.93 -5.17
N ALA A 34 -6.94 -3.96 -5.54
CA ALA A 34 -5.94 -4.81 -4.89
C ALA A 34 -5.52 -4.16 -3.57
N LEU A 35 -5.78 -4.85 -2.46
CA LEU A 35 -5.39 -4.40 -1.11
C LEU A 35 -4.07 -5.03 -0.71
N ILE A 36 -3.04 -4.22 -0.50
CA ILE A 36 -1.69 -4.68 -0.11
C ILE A 36 -1.37 -4.16 1.29
N ASP A 37 -1.22 -5.07 2.24
CA ASP A 37 -0.77 -4.73 3.60
C ASP A 37 0.75 -4.89 3.69
N VAL A 38 1.46 -3.78 3.94
CA VAL A 38 2.93 -3.77 4.06
C VAL A 38 3.45 -3.90 5.48
N ARG A 39 2.58 -4.18 6.45
CA ARG A 39 2.95 -4.51 7.83
C ARG A 39 3.64 -5.86 7.92
N ASP A 40 4.25 -6.11 9.08
CA ASP A 40 4.84 -7.41 9.35
C ASP A 40 3.74 -8.48 9.52
N PRO A 41 4.05 -9.77 9.28
CA PRO A 41 3.03 -10.82 9.25
C PRO A 41 2.28 -10.96 10.57
N ASP A 42 2.92 -10.64 11.70
CA ASP A 42 2.33 -10.71 13.02
C ASP A 42 1.23 -9.63 13.18
N GLU A 43 1.49 -8.38 12.78
CA GLU A 43 0.50 -7.30 12.76
C GLU A 43 -0.70 -7.64 11.85
N TYR A 44 -0.45 -8.30 10.71
CA TYR A 44 -1.51 -8.73 9.80
C TYR A 44 -2.38 -9.84 10.40
N ARG A 45 -1.76 -10.80 11.12
CA ARG A 45 -2.49 -11.89 11.80
C ARG A 45 -3.37 -11.38 12.94
N ASP A 46 -2.95 -10.31 13.62
CA ASP A 46 -3.73 -9.69 14.69
C ASP A 46 -4.98 -8.96 14.18
N GLY A 47 -5.06 -8.70 12.88
CA GLY A 47 -6.23 -8.14 12.22
C GLY A 47 -5.85 -7.36 10.96
N HIS A 48 -6.63 -7.53 9.90
CA HIS A 48 -6.41 -6.90 8.60
C HIS A 48 -7.74 -6.64 7.88
N ILE A 49 -7.67 -5.81 6.83
CA ILE A 49 -8.81 -5.60 5.94
C ILE A 49 -9.05 -6.87 5.14
N GLU A 50 -10.28 -7.37 5.14
CA GLU A 50 -10.63 -8.59 4.41
C GLU A 50 -10.32 -8.46 2.90
N GLY A 51 -9.75 -9.52 2.32
CA GLY A 51 -9.25 -9.53 0.94
C GLY A 51 -7.86 -8.91 0.76
N ALA A 52 -7.23 -8.36 1.81
CA ALA A 52 -5.87 -7.85 1.72
C ALA A 52 -4.83 -8.97 1.59
N THR A 53 -3.86 -8.79 0.71
CA THR A 53 -2.66 -9.60 0.62
C THR A 53 -1.54 -8.99 1.46
N ASN A 54 -0.97 -9.76 2.40
CA ASN A 54 0.18 -9.29 3.16
C ASN A 54 1.49 -9.45 2.38
N ILE A 55 2.19 -8.33 2.18
CA ILE A 55 3.54 -8.30 1.64
C ILE A 55 4.33 -7.30 2.46
N SER A 56 5.04 -7.77 3.49
CA SER A 56 5.84 -6.91 4.37
C SER A 56 6.78 -6.03 3.55
N ARG A 57 6.95 -4.78 4.00
CA ARG A 57 7.63 -3.74 3.21
C ARG A 57 8.95 -4.21 2.57
N GLY A 58 9.80 -4.93 3.30
CA GLY A 58 11.11 -5.36 2.79
C GLY A 58 11.07 -6.33 1.61
N PHE A 59 9.93 -6.96 1.32
CA PHE A 59 9.76 -7.93 0.23
C PHE A 59 8.89 -7.42 -0.92
N LEU A 60 8.41 -6.18 -0.85
CA LEU A 60 7.35 -5.68 -1.72
C LEU A 60 7.71 -5.75 -3.20
N GLU A 61 8.85 -5.17 -3.59
CA GLU A 61 9.31 -5.09 -4.97
C GLU A 61 9.54 -6.48 -5.59
N PHE A 62 9.88 -7.47 -4.75
CA PHE A 62 10.15 -8.84 -5.19
C PHE A 62 8.89 -9.69 -5.33
N ARG A 63 7.81 -9.34 -4.61
CA ARG A 63 6.60 -10.18 -4.51
C ARG A 63 5.38 -9.56 -5.17
N ILE A 64 5.36 -8.25 -5.40
CA ILE A 64 4.16 -7.55 -5.88
C ILE A 64 3.66 -8.09 -7.22
N GLY A 65 4.55 -8.41 -8.17
CA GLY A 65 4.17 -8.93 -9.49
C GLY A 65 3.50 -10.31 -9.46
N ALA A 66 3.68 -11.08 -8.39
CA ALA A 66 2.95 -12.34 -8.19
C ALA A 66 1.56 -12.12 -7.59
N ALA A 67 1.37 -11.05 -6.81
CA ALA A 67 0.09 -10.70 -6.19
C ALA A 67 -0.81 -9.86 -7.10
N VAL A 68 -0.21 -8.94 -7.87
CA VAL A 68 -0.88 -8.02 -8.80
C VAL A 68 -0.16 -8.12 -10.14
N THR A 69 -0.70 -8.95 -11.03
CA THR A 69 -0.07 -9.26 -12.32
C THR A 69 -0.31 -8.20 -13.40
N ASP A 70 -1.40 -7.43 -13.29
CA ASP A 70 -1.67 -6.29 -14.18
C ASP A 70 -1.34 -4.97 -13.45
N PRO A 71 -0.30 -4.24 -13.89
CA PRO A 71 0.08 -2.94 -13.32
C PRO A 71 -1.01 -1.87 -13.38
N LYS A 72 -2.03 -2.06 -14.23
CA LYS A 72 -3.18 -1.15 -14.34
C LYS A 72 -4.25 -1.40 -13.28
N THR A 73 -4.14 -2.49 -12.51
CA THR A 73 -5.08 -2.81 -11.45
C THR A 73 -5.05 -1.69 -10.40
N PRO A 74 -6.20 -1.07 -10.07
CA PRO A 74 -6.27 -0.13 -8.96
C PRO A 74 -5.77 -0.81 -7.68
N MET A 75 -4.78 -0.20 -7.03
CA MET A 75 -4.12 -0.79 -5.87
C MET A 75 -4.07 0.21 -4.73
N VAL A 76 -4.31 -0.30 -3.53
CA VAL A 76 -4.20 0.45 -2.29
C VAL A 76 -3.23 -0.27 -1.38
N VAL A 77 -2.18 0.46 -1.02
CA VAL A 77 -1.15 -0.02 -0.10
C VAL A 77 -1.41 0.62 1.25
N TYR A 78 -1.48 -0.17 2.31
CA TYR A 78 -1.75 0.34 3.65
C TYR A 78 -0.80 -0.23 4.69
N CYS A 79 -0.69 0.51 5.79
CA CYS A 79 -0.03 0.07 7.02
C CYS A 79 -0.78 0.67 8.22
N GLN A 80 -0.22 0.58 9.41
CA GLN A 80 -0.88 1.08 10.63
C GLN A 80 -1.11 2.60 10.63
N THR A 81 -0.10 3.39 10.23
CA THR A 81 -0.08 4.86 10.42
C THR A 81 0.06 5.67 9.13
N GLY A 82 0.10 5.02 7.96
CA GLY A 82 0.32 5.67 6.66
C GLY A 82 1.79 5.92 6.27
N LEU A 83 2.74 5.92 7.21
CA LEU A 83 4.14 6.27 6.93
C LEU A 83 4.87 5.20 6.09
N ARG A 84 4.66 3.91 6.40
CA ARG A 84 5.28 2.81 5.63
C ARG A 84 4.63 2.71 4.24
N SER A 85 3.31 2.87 4.17
CA SER A 85 2.55 2.71 2.94
C SER A 85 2.81 3.82 1.93
N VAL A 86 2.98 5.08 2.35
CA VAL A 86 3.27 6.16 1.37
C VAL A 86 4.63 5.97 0.70
N LEU A 87 5.64 5.51 1.45
CA LEU A 87 6.96 5.19 0.90
C LEU A 87 6.92 3.91 0.03
N ALA A 88 6.13 2.91 0.43
CA ALA A 88 5.89 1.70 -0.35
C ALA A 88 5.23 2.03 -1.71
N ALA A 89 4.16 2.82 -1.69
CA ALA A 89 3.43 3.23 -2.88
C ALA A 89 4.30 4.06 -3.83
N LYS A 90 5.17 4.94 -3.29
CA LYS A 90 6.16 5.67 -4.10
C LYS A 90 7.10 4.68 -4.82
N ALA A 91 7.67 3.72 -4.10
CA ALA A 91 8.59 2.74 -4.69
C ALA A 91 7.91 1.89 -5.78
N LEU A 92 6.64 1.50 -5.57
CA LEU A 92 5.86 0.80 -6.58
C LEU A 92 5.62 1.66 -7.83
N ARG A 93 5.29 2.95 -7.67
CA ARG A 93 5.17 3.87 -8.81
C ARG A 93 6.47 4.03 -9.59
N GLU A 94 7.61 3.97 -8.92
CA GLU A 94 8.94 4.02 -9.56
C GLU A 94 9.30 2.72 -10.28
N LEU A 95 8.68 1.60 -9.88
CA LEU A 95 8.87 0.29 -10.51
C LEU A 95 8.12 0.16 -11.85
N GLY A 96 6.98 0.86 -12.00
CA GLY A 96 6.12 0.87 -13.19
C GLY A 96 4.73 0.32 -12.93
#